data_AF-A0A7Y9MHS1-F1
#
_entry.id   AF-A0A7Y9MHS1-F1
#
_cell.length_a   1.000
_cell.length_b   1.000
_cell.length_c   1.000
_cell.angle_alpha   90.00
_cell.angle_beta   90.00
_cell.angle_gamma   90.00
#
_symmetry.space_group_name_H-M   'P 1'
#
loop_
_entity.id
_entity.type
_entity.pdbx_description
1 polymer ?
#
loop_
_entity_poly.entity_id
_entity_poly.type
_entity_poly.pdbx_seq_one_letter_code
_entity_poly.pdbx_strand_id
1 'polypeptide(L)'
;MARPDIPAKPGVYAWFRDGECVYLGKASDLRSRLGTHLGTSLDLSRSTLRSWVAVRELNLDREYTRRRPTVTTAPQVAIVNAWLRSCELTWVVTATKEDAALLEGRLLAAYRPPINVA
;
A
#
# COMPACT_ATOMS: atom_id res chain seq x y z
N MET A 1 -3.77 -4.71 -14.33
CA MET A 1 -2.61 -5.49 -14.84
C MET A 1 -1.91 -6.10 -13.63
N ALA A 2 -2.00 -7.42 -13.48
CA ALA A 2 -1.11 -8.13 -12.57
C ALA A 2 0.30 -8.04 -13.14
N ARG A 3 1.29 -7.62 -12.34
CA ARG A 3 2.70 -7.69 -12.71
C ARG A 3 3.16 -9.13 -12.41
N PRO A 4 3.34 -10.01 -13.42
CA PRO A 4 3.70 -11.42 -13.19
C PRO A 4 5.02 -11.58 -12.43
N ASP A 5 5.84 -10.54 -12.41
CA ASP A 5 7.19 -10.52 -11.84
C ASP A 5 7.19 -10.32 -10.31
N ILE A 6 6.05 -10.06 -9.68
CA ILE A 6 6.00 -9.96 -8.21
C ILE A 6 6.10 -11.37 -7.61
N PRO A 7 7.11 -11.66 -6.78
CA PRO A 7 7.33 -12.99 -6.24
C PRO A 7 6.30 -13.34 -5.16
N ALA A 8 5.86 -14.60 -5.13
CA ALA A 8 5.08 -15.17 -4.03
C ALA A 8 6.03 -15.56 -2.87
N LYS A 9 6.69 -14.57 -2.28
CA LYS A 9 7.69 -14.72 -1.22
C LYS A 9 7.50 -13.64 -0.15
N PRO A 10 7.99 -13.85 1.09
CA PRO A 10 8.01 -12.79 2.08
C PRO A 10 8.95 -11.66 1.65
N GLY A 11 8.67 -10.46 2.14
CA GLY A 11 9.51 -9.30 1.87
C GLY A 11 8.89 -7.98 2.31
N VAL A 12 9.61 -6.91 2.00
CA VAL A 12 9.19 -5.52 2.24
C VAL A 12 8.98 -4.84 0.90
N TYR A 13 7.93 -4.04 0.78
CA TYR A 13 7.66 -3.21 -0.39
C TYR A 13 7.60 -1.75 0.01
N ALA A 14 7.97 -0.88 -0.92
CA ALA A 14 7.94 0.56 -0.75
C ALA A 14 7.37 1.23 -1.99
N TRP A 15 6.57 2.26 -1.74
CA TRP A 15 5.94 3.13 -2.73
C TRP A 15 6.61 4.49 -2.65
N PHE A 16 7.02 4.99 -3.81
CA PHE A 16 7.65 6.28 -3.96
C PHE A 16 6.82 7.17 -4.87
N ARG A 17 6.80 8.46 -4.59
CA ARG A 17 6.17 9.46 -5.44
C ARG A 17 7.04 10.70 -5.42
N ASP A 18 7.31 11.25 -6.60
CA ASP A 18 8.14 12.46 -6.76
C ASP A 18 9.52 12.32 -6.06
N GLY A 19 10.10 11.11 -6.10
CA GLY A 19 11.39 10.79 -5.47
C GLY A 19 11.34 10.47 -3.97
N GLU A 20 10.19 10.63 -3.30
CA GLU A 20 10.06 10.41 -1.85
C GLU A 20 9.33 9.12 -1.51
N CYS A 21 9.79 8.41 -0.46
CA CYS A 21 9.10 7.24 0.05
C CYS A 21 7.80 7.67 0.76
N VAL A 22 6.65 7.36 0.16
CA VAL A 22 5.34 7.77 0.70
C VAL A 22 4.71 6.72 1.60
N TYR A 23 4.97 5.44 1.33
CA TYR A 23 4.48 4.32 2.11
C TYR A 23 5.40 3.12 1.98
N LEU A 24 5.60 2.38 3.06
CA LEU A 24 6.23 1.07 3.00
C LEU A 24 5.53 0.09 3.93
N GLY A 25 5.65 -1.20 3.63
CA GLY A 25 5.11 -2.23 4.47
C GLY A 25 5.68 -3.60 4.16
N LYS A 26 5.43 -4.55 5.04
CA LYS A 26 5.82 -5.96 4.85
C LYS A 26 4.70 -6.83 4.33
N ALA A 27 5.10 -7.98 3.79
CA ALA A 27 4.21 -9.05 3.40
C ALA A 27 4.81 -10.41 3.71
N SER A 28 3.97 -11.36 4.11
CA SER A 28 4.31 -12.79 4.07
C SER A 28 4.34 -13.36 2.65
N ASP A 29 3.61 -12.70 1.75
CA ASP A 29 3.53 -12.98 0.32
C ASP A 29 3.36 -11.64 -0.42
N LEU A 30 4.43 -11.20 -1.09
CA LEU A 30 4.47 -9.93 -1.81
C LEU A 30 3.41 -9.87 -2.93
N ARG A 31 3.23 -10.94 -3.68
CA ARG A 31 2.27 -11.00 -4.80
C ARG A 31 0.84 -10.76 -4.32
N SER A 32 0.41 -11.47 -3.29
CA SER A 32 -0.92 -11.35 -2.70
C SER A 32 -1.14 -9.96 -2.08
N ARG A 33 -0.16 -9.47 -1.32
CA ARG A 33 -0.28 -8.16 -0.65
C ARG A 33 -0.30 -7.01 -1.64
N LEU A 34 0.62 -6.99 -2.61
CA LEU A 34 0.66 -5.96 -3.64
C LEU A 34 -0.54 -6.04 -4.58
N GLY A 35 -1.06 -7.24 -4.87
CA GLY A 35 -2.33 -7.43 -5.58
C GLY A 35 -3.51 -6.77 -4.87
N THR A 36 -3.52 -6.76 -3.54
CA THR A 36 -4.56 -6.06 -2.76
C THR A 36 -4.47 -4.53 -2.93
N HIS A 37 -3.27 -3.97 -2.91
CA HIS A 37 -3.03 -2.54 -3.15
C HIS A 37 -3.36 -2.13 -4.59
N LEU A 38 -3.00 -2.97 -5.57
CA LEU A 38 -3.20 -2.72 -7.00
C LEU A 38 -4.61 -3.09 -7.52
N GLY A 39 -5.45 -3.70 -6.67
CA GLY A 39 -6.78 -4.16 -7.07
C GLY A 39 -7.74 -3.01 -7.40
N THR A 40 -8.97 -3.34 -7.78
CA THR A 40 -10.01 -2.35 -8.15
C THR A 40 -11.26 -2.45 -7.28
N SER A 41 -11.20 -3.17 -6.15
CA SER A 41 -12.31 -3.32 -5.21
C SER A 41 -12.87 -1.96 -4.77
N LEU A 42 -14.19 -1.88 -4.63
CA LEU A 42 -14.88 -0.74 -4.00
C LEU A 42 -14.66 -0.69 -2.50
N ASP A 43 -14.31 -1.82 -1.88
CA ASP A 43 -13.93 -1.91 -0.47
C ASP A 43 -12.45 -1.60 -0.28
N LEU A 44 -12.16 -0.42 0.30
CA LEU A 44 -10.81 0.03 0.60
C LEU A 44 -10.26 -0.51 1.93
N SER A 45 -11.10 -1.09 2.79
CA SER A 45 -10.75 -1.51 4.16
C SER A 45 -9.65 -2.59 4.21
N ARG A 46 -9.43 -3.30 3.10
CA ARG A 46 -8.40 -4.35 2.96
C ARG A 46 -6.99 -3.80 2.71
N SER A 47 -6.86 -2.50 2.46
CA SER A 47 -5.58 -1.87 2.15
C SER A 47 -5.45 -0.53 2.87
N THR A 48 -4.64 -0.51 3.94
CA THR A 48 -4.28 0.72 4.66
C THR A 48 -3.78 1.83 3.73
N LEU A 49 -2.94 1.50 2.75
CA LEU A 49 -2.46 2.44 1.74
C LEU A 49 -3.61 3.10 0.97
N ARG A 50 -4.42 2.31 0.25
CA ARG A 50 -5.61 2.80 -0.48
C ARG A 50 -6.57 3.61 0.39
N SER A 51 -6.80 3.17 1.62
CA SER A 51 -7.66 3.86 2.59
C SER A 51 -7.11 5.26 2.90
N TRP A 52 -5.80 5.39 3.17
CA TRP A 52 -5.16 6.69 3.40
C TRP A 52 -5.05 7.56 2.16
N VAL A 53 -4.80 6.98 0.99
CA VAL A 53 -4.83 7.71 -0.29
C VAL A 53 -6.22 8.30 -0.52
N ALA A 54 -7.28 7.55 -0.24
CA ALA A 54 -8.64 8.06 -0.33
C ALA A 54 -8.90 9.22 0.65
N VAL A 55 -8.40 9.16 1.88
CA VAL A 55 -8.48 10.28 2.83
C VAL A 55 -7.82 11.54 2.24
N ARG A 56 -6.60 11.41 1.69
CA ARG A 56 -5.83 12.56 1.19
C ARG A 56 -6.38 13.14 -0.11
N GLU A 57 -6.63 12.29 -1.10
CA GLU A 57 -6.95 12.73 -2.46
C GLU A 57 -8.44 13.06 -2.66
N LEU A 58 -9.31 12.50 -1.82
CA LEU A 58 -10.76 12.69 -1.91
C LEU A 58 -11.33 13.48 -0.72
N ASN A 59 -10.47 13.92 0.20
CA ASN A 59 -10.86 14.60 1.43
C ASN A 59 -11.94 13.82 2.22
N LEU A 60 -11.80 12.50 2.28
CA LEU A 60 -12.72 11.62 3.00
C LEU A 60 -12.29 11.46 4.46
N ASP A 61 -13.26 11.25 5.35
CA ASP A 61 -12.98 11.02 6.76
C ASP A 61 -12.26 9.67 6.98
N ARG A 62 -11.30 9.66 7.91
CA ARG A 62 -10.57 8.46 8.30
C ARG A 62 -11.53 7.43 8.90
N GLU A 63 -12.50 7.85 9.70
CA GLU A 63 -13.49 6.93 10.28
C GLU A 63 -14.28 6.23 9.17
N TYR A 64 -14.68 6.98 8.14
CA TYR A 64 -15.40 6.44 7.00
C TYR A 64 -14.55 5.41 6.23
N THR A 65 -13.29 5.73 5.93
CA THR A 65 -12.40 4.85 5.15
C THR A 65 -11.91 3.60 5.91
N ARG A 66 -12.22 3.47 7.21
CA ARG A 66 -11.97 2.25 8.02
C ARG A 66 -13.20 1.39 8.22
N ARG A 67 -14.41 1.91 7.97
CA ARG A 67 -15.64 1.11 8.05
C ARG A 67 -15.50 -0.08 7.12
N ARG A 68 -15.98 -1.25 7.55
CA ARG A 68 -15.88 -2.48 6.79
C ARG A 68 -17.27 -3.01 6.45
N PRO A 69 -17.65 -3.04 5.16
CA PRO A 69 -16.89 -2.55 4.00
C PRO A 69 -16.83 -1.01 3.94
N THR A 70 -15.75 -0.47 3.39
CA THR A 70 -15.74 0.96 3.01
C THR A 70 -16.45 1.03 1.69
N VAL A 71 -17.73 1.37 1.65
CA VAL A 71 -18.46 1.42 0.38
C VAL A 71 -18.10 2.72 -0.35
N THR A 72 -17.07 2.68 -1.20
CA THR A 72 -16.72 3.80 -2.08
C THR A 72 -17.34 3.65 -3.47
N THR A 73 -17.44 4.78 -4.19
CA THR A 73 -17.95 4.80 -5.57
C THR A 73 -16.85 4.46 -6.59
N ALA A 74 -17.23 3.98 -7.78
CA ALA A 74 -16.28 3.68 -8.84
C ALA A 74 -15.39 4.87 -9.26
N PRO A 75 -15.91 6.13 -9.38
CA PRO A 75 -15.06 7.29 -9.62
C PRO A 75 -14.04 7.57 -8.51
N GLN A 76 -14.42 7.40 -7.25
CA GLN A 76 -13.49 7.55 -6.12
C GLN A 76 -12.36 6.51 -6.18
N VAL A 77 -12.69 5.25 -6.47
CA VAL A 77 -11.69 4.19 -6.65
C VAL A 77 -10.78 4.47 -7.84
N ALA A 78 -11.30 5.06 -8.92
CA ALA A 78 -10.50 5.41 -10.08
C ALA A 78 -9.40 6.43 -9.73
N ILE A 79 -9.71 7.42 -8.88
CA ILE A 79 -8.75 8.41 -8.37
C ILE A 79 -7.66 7.74 -7.51
N VAL A 80 -8.06 6.90 -6.54
CA VAL A 80 -7.11 6.15 -5.70
C VAL A 80 -6.18 5.28 -6.54
N ASN A 81 -6.73 4.60 -7.55
CA ASN A 81 -5.93 3.75 -8.43
C ASN A 81 -5.02 4.56 -9.36
N ALA A 82 -5.45 5.74 -9.81
CA ALA A 82 -4.61 6.63 -10.60
C ALA A 82 -3.40 7.11 -9.79
N TRP A 83 -3.62 7.51 -8.54
CA TRP A 83 -2.56 7.88 -7.60
C TRP A 83 -1.56 6.74 -7.37
N LEU A 84 -2.04 5.51 -7.17
CA LEU A 84 -1.15 4.36 -7.01
C LEU A 84 -0.36 4.03 -8.27
N ARG A 85 -0.95 4.27 -9.45
CA ARG A 85 -0.27 4.07 -10.74
C ARG A 85 0.77 5.14 -11.04
N SER A 86 0.66 6.33 -10.47
CA SER A 86 1.70 7.37 -10.58
C SER A 86 2.85 7.17 -9.60
N CYS A 87 2.74 6.23 -8.66
CA CYS A 87 3.82 5.88 -7.76
C CYS A 87 4.78 4.87 -8.38
N GLU A 88 6.06 5.00 -8.06
CA GLU A 88 7.05 3.96 -8.25
C GLU A 88 6.92 2.91 -7.15
N LEU A 89 6.95 1.63 -7.54
CA LEU A 89 6.80 0.50 -6.62
C LEU A 89 8.06 -0.37 -6.69
N THR A 90 8.70 -0.59 -5.55
CA THR A 90 9.83 -1.50 -5.39
C THR A 90 9.63 -2.47 -4.23
N TRP A 91 10.39 -3.55 -4.21
CA TRP A 91 10.36 -4.53 -3.13
C TRP A 91 11.71 -5.23 -2.94
N VAL A 92 11.92 -5.72 -1.72
CA VAL A 92 13.04 -6.59 -1.35
C VAL A 92 12.45 -7.89 -0.82
N VAL A 93 12.84 -9.01 -1.44
CA VAL A 93 12.50 -10.35 -0.97
C VAL A 93 13.37 -10.68 0.24
N THR A 94 12.78 -11.28 1.27
CA THR A 94 13.50 -11.79 2.43
C THR A 94 13.41 -13.31 2.51
N ALA A 95 14.27 -13.94 3.33
CA ALA A 95 14.22 -15.38 3.53
C ALA A 95 12.98 -15.79 4.34
N THR A 96 12.68 -15.04 5.40
CA THR A 96 11.57 -15.32 6.31
C THR A 96 10.63 -14.12 6.48
N LYS A 97 9.48 -14.36 7.14
CA LYS A 97 8.52 -13.30 7.48
C LYS A 97 9.05 -12.42 8.62
N GLU A 98 9.87 -13.01 9.47
CA GLU A 98 10.56 -12.40 10.60
C GLU A 98 11.62 -11.42 10.08
N ASP A 99 12.40 -11.82 9.07
CA ASP A 99 13.35 -10.93 8.38
C ASP A 99 12.64 -9.74 7.73
N ALA A 100 11.48 -9.97 7.11
CA ALA A 100 10.66 -8.89 6.54
C ALA A 100 10.21 -7.90 7.64
N ALA A 101 9.84 -8.40 8.82
CA ALA A 101 9.45 -7.55 9.94
C ALA A 101 10.62 -6.73 10.50
N LEU A 102 11.80 -7.34 10.64
CA LEU A 102 13.00 -6.65 11.10
C LEU A 102 13.47 -5.60 10.08
N LEU A 103 13.41 -5.92 8.77
CA LEU A 103 13.75 -4.97 7.72
C LEU A 103 12.74 -3.81 7.66
N GLU A 104 11.44 -4.09 7.70
CA GLU A 104 10.39 -3.07 7.74
C GLU A 104 10.59 -2.12 8.92
N GLY A 105 10.82 -2.65 10.14
CA GLY A 105 11.03 -1.82 11.32
C GLY A 105 12.21 -0.85 11.17
N ARG A 106 13.34 -1.34 10.63
CA ARG A 106 14.51 -0.49 10.35
C ARG A 106 14.21 0.59 9.30
N LEU A 107 13.50 0.22 8.23
CA LEU A 107 13.16 1.16 7.16
C LEU A 107 12.13 2.20 7.62
N LEU A 108 11.13 1.82 8.42
CA LEU A 108 10.18 2.76 9.01
C LEU A 108 10.87 3.76 9.93
N ALA A 109 11.84 3.31 10.72
CA ALA A 109 12.64 4.20 11.57
C ALA A 109 13.48 5.18 10.74
N ALA A 110 14.07 4.73 9.63
CA ALA A 110 14.94 5.54 8.78
C ALA A 110 14.17 6.53 7.89
N TYR A 111 13.11 6.08 7.22
CA TYR A 111 12.42 6.88 6.18
C TYR A 111 11.18 7.61 6.69
N ARG A 112 10.58 7.14 7.80
CA ARG A 112 9.32 7.66 8.39
C ARG A 112 8.28 8.10 7.34
N PRO A 113 7.83 7.20 6.44
CA PRO A 113 7.00 7.60 5.32
C PRO A 113 5.69 8.27 5.78
N PRO A 114 5.25 9.35 5.12
CA PRO A 114 4.15 10.19 5.59
C PRO A 114 2.84 9.42 5.74
N ILE A 115 2.58 8.36 4.97
CA ILE A 115 1.34 7.56 5.12
C ILE A 115 1.44 6.58 6.30
N ASN A 116 2.64 6.12 6.65
CA ASN A 116 2.84 5.21 7.78
C ASN A 116 2.75 5.92 9.14
N VAL A 117 3.07 7.22 9.19
CA VAL A 117 3.09 8.04 10.42
C VAL A 117 1.85 8.93 10.59
N ALA A 118 0.90 8.87 9.65
CA ALA A 118 -0.34 9.65 9.66
C ALA A 118 -1.39 9.14 10.66
#